data_AF-A0A392TL42-F1
#
_entry.id   AF-A0A392TL42-F1
#
_cell.length_a   1.000
_cell.length_b   1.000
_cell.length_c   1.000
_cell.angle_alpha   90.00
_cell.angle_beta   90.00
_cell.angle_gamma   90.00
#
_symmetry.space_group_name_H-M   'P 1'
#
loop_
_entity.id
_entity.type
_entity.pdbx_description
1 polymer ?
#
loop_
_entity_poly.entity_id
_entity_poly.type
_entity_poly.pdbx_seq_one_letter_code
_entity_poly.pdbx_strand_id
1 'polypeptide(L)' 'TRFIVMGNLFCSEYPIHRRFDLKGSSHGRATDKPEDEIDETTTLKDLDLNYVFRVQRNWFQDLIK' A
#
# COMPACT_ATOMS: atom_id res chain seq x y z
N THR A 1 15.15 21.12 15.92
CA THR A 1 14.49 20.29 14.88
C THR A 1 14.30 18.90 15.45
N ARG A 2 13.10 18.31 15.36
CA ARG A 2 12.84 16.93 15.83
C ARG A 2 12.66 16.06 14.60
N PHE A 3 13.39 14.96 14.51
CA PHE A 3 13.23 13.95 13.47
C PHE A 3 13.35 12.56 14.11
N ILE A 4 12.79 11.56 13.44
CA ILE A 4 12.85 10.16 13.84
C ILE A 4 13.50 9.41 12.69
N VAL A 5 14.46 8.55 13.02
CA VAL A 5 15.05 7.59 12.08
C VAL A 5 14.38 6.25 12.30
N MET A 6 13.95 5.62 11.21
CA MET A 6 13.22 4.35 11.23
C MET A 6 13.62 3.51 10.01
N GLY A 7 13.38 2.20 10.09
CA GLY A 7 13.70 1.28 9.01
C GLY A 7 12.81 1.52 7.79
N ASN A 8 13.39 1.37 6.60
CA ASN A 8 12.61 1.33 5.36
C ASN A 8 11.95 -0.05 5.25
N LEU A 9 10.63 -0.06 5.09
CA LEU A 9 9.86 -1.29 4.89
C LEU A 9 10.14 -1.95 3.54
N PHE A 10 10.55 -1.15 2.55
CA PHE A 10 10.65 -1.57 1.17
C PHE A 10 12.08 -1.96 0.79
N CYS A 11 12.23 -3.09 0.08
CA CYS A 11 13.50 -3.48 -0.53
C CYS A 11 13.82 -2.56 -1.71
N SER A 12 14.96 -1.87 -1.66
CA SER A 12 15.39 -0.92 -2.70
C SER A 12 15.86 -1.59 -4.00
N GLU A 13 16.10 -2.90 -3.98
CA GLU A 13 16.60 -3.65 -5.14
C GLU A 13 15.50 -3.99 -6.15
N TYR A 14 14.23 -3.89 -5.77
CA TYR A 14 13.09 -4.23 -6.61
C TYR A 14 12.16 -3.01 -6.77
N PRO A 15 11.74 -2.69 -8.01
CA PRO A 15 10.81 -1.59 -8.24
C PRO A 15 9.43 -1.93 -7.66
N ILE A 16 8.78 -0.92 -7.09
CA ILE A 16 7.43 -1.03 -6.56
C ILE A 16 6.48 -0.45 -7.57
N HIS A 17 5.72 -1.32 -8.25
CA HIS A 17 4.80 -0.93 -9.30
C HIS A 17 3.53 -0.25 -8.78
N ARG A 18 3.06 -0.61 -7.58
CA ARG A 18 1.88 -0.02 -6.94
C ARG A 18 2.08 0.06 -5.44
N ARG A 19 1.60 1.15 -4.84
CA ARG A 19 1.67 1.43 -3.40
C ARG A 19 0.27 1.67 -2.85
N PHE A 20 0.00 1.14 -1.66
CA PHE A 20 -1.27 1.29 -0.97
C PHE A 20 -1.06 1.74 0.47
N ASP A 21 -1.80 2.75 0.91
CA ASP A 21 -2.07 3.05 2.32
C ASP A 21 -3.46 2.48 2.61
N LEU A 22 -3.57 1.48 3.50
CA LEU A 22 -4.83 0.82 3.85
C LEU A 22 -5.11 1.01 5.34
N LYS A 23 -6.34 1.42 5.68
CA LYS A 23 -6.76 1.69 7.06
C LYS A 23 -8.08 1.02 7.44
N GLY A 24 -8.78 0.40 6.50
CA GLY A 24 -10.06 -0.29 6.71
C GLY A 24 -11.28 0.64 6.79
N SER A 25 -11.10 1.95 6.61
CA SER A 25 -12.18 2.96 6.60
C SER A 25 -12.49 3.42 5.17
N SER A 26 -13.65 4.05 4.96
CA SER A 26 -14.05 4.54 3.62
C SER A 26 -13.92 6.06 3.44
N HIS A 27 -14.19 6.84 4.48
CA HIS A 27 -14.23 8.30 4.35
C HIS A 27 -12.83 8.88 4.09
N GLY A 28 -12.66 9.61 2.99
CA GLY A 28 -11.38 10.19 2.58
C GLY A 28 -10.33 9.17 2.10
N ARG A 29 -10.76 7.94 1.78
CA ARG A 29 -9.90 6.83 1.38
C ARG A 29 -9.94 6.50 -0.11
N ALA A 30 -10.09 7.53 -0.95
CA ALA A 30 -9.81 7.49 -2.38
C ALA A 30 -8.67 8.48 -2.71
N THR A 31 -7.99 8.22 -3.82
CA THR A 31 -7.09 9.19 -4.45
C THR A 31 -7.89 10.23 -5.24
N ASP A 32 -7.35 11.44 -5.36
CA ASP A 32 -7.96 12.50 -6.17
C ASP A 32 -7.49 12.43 -7.65
N LYS A 33 -6.52 11.55 -7.95
CA LYS A 33 -5.98 11.39 -9.30
C LYS A 33 -6.90 10.52 -10.16
N PRO A 34 -7.16 10.89 -11.42
CA PRO A 34 -7.84 10.00 -12.37
C PRO A 34 -6.97 8.79 -12.69
N GLU A 35 -7.59 7.70 -13.16
CA GLU A 35 -6.91 6.41 -13.38
C GLU A 35 -5.74 6.51 -14.38
N ASP A 36 -5.88 7.37 -15.39
CA ASP A 36 -4.86 7.62 -16.43
C ASP A 36 -3.61 8.35 -15.91
N GLU A 37 -3.69 8.97 -14.73
CA GLU A 37 -2.59 9.70 -14.08
C GLU A 37 -1.95 8.91 -12.93
N ILE A 38 -2.38 7.66 -12.70
CA ILE A 38 -1.80 6.81 -11.68
C ILE A 38 -0.45 6.27 -12.15
N ASP A 39 0.59 6.58 -11.38
CA ASP A 39 1.96 6.11 -11.58
C ASP A 39 2.47 5.28 -10.38
N GLU A 40 3.69 4.76 -10.49
CA GLU A 40 4.36 3.95 -9.45
C GLU A 40 4.65 4.71 -8.13
N THR A 41 4.60 6.04 -8.18
CA THR A 41 4.82 6.91 -7.01
C THR A 41 3.52 7.27 -6.30
N THR A 42 2.39 7.01 -6.94
CA THR A 42 1.07 7.30 -6.42
C THR A 42 0.69 6.30 -5.33
N THR A 43 0.38 6.81 -4.15
CA THR A 43 -0.11 6.00 -3.03
C THR A 43 -1.63 5.89 -3.10
N LEU A 44 -2.11 4.73 -3.52
CA LEU A 44 -3.52 4.38 -3.58
C LEU A 44 -4.09 4.09 -2.19
N LYS A 45 -5.41 4.18 -2.02
CA LYS A 45 -6.10 4.01 -0.74
C LYS A 45 -7.15 2.89 -0.80
N ASP A 46 -7.89 2.73 0.30
CA ASP A 46 -8.83 1.63 0.50
C ASP A 46 -9.90 1.52 -0.60
N LEU A 47 -10.43 2.64 -1.12
CA LEU A 47 -11.46 2.64 -2.16
C LEU A 47 -10.87 2.48 -3.57
N ASP A 48 -9.58 2.71 -3.74
CA ASP A 48 -8.87 2.54 -5.01
C ASP A 48 -8.40 1.08 -5.20
N LEU A 49 -8.48 0.26 -4.15
CA LEU A 49 -8.00 -1.11 -4.16
C LEU A 49 -9.00 -2.04 -4.90
N ASN A 50 -8.67 -2.36 -6.14
CA ASN A 50 -9.40 -3.28 -7.00
C ASN A 50 -8.77 -4.69 -7.10
N TYR A 51 -7.85 -5.03 -6.19
CA TYR A 51 -7.13 -6.30 -6.18
C TYR A 51 -7.51 -7.20 -5.01
N VAL A 52 -7.37 -8.50 -5.21
CA VAL A 52 -7.37 -9.51 -4.15
C VAL A 52 -5.98 -10.14 -4.07
N PHE A 53 -5.34 -10.05 -2.91
CA PHE A 53 -4.01 -10.60 -2.69
C PHE A 53 -4.09 -12.06 -2.25
N ARG A 54 -3.50 -12.96 -3.04
CA ARG A 54 -3.37 -14.37 -2.67
C ARG A 54 -2.04 -14.60 -1.97
N VAL A 55 -2.12 -14.97 -0.70
CA VAL A 55 -0.95 -15.33 0.12
C VAL A 55 -1.00 -16.84 0.40
N GLN A 56 0.17 -17.49 0.46
CA GLN A 56 0.24 -18.90 0.85
C GLN A 56 -0.32 -19.10 2.27
N ARG A 57 -1.01 -20.22 2.50
CA ARG A 57 -1.77 -20.43 3.74
C ARG A 57 -0.94 -20.22 5.01
N ASN A 58 0.28 -20.75 5.06
CA ASN A 58 1.15 -20.63 6.24
C ASN A 58 1.48 -19.17 6.55
N TRP A 59 1.91 -18.42 5.52
CA TRP A 59 2.21 -16.99 5.62
C TRP A 59 0.99 -16.15 5.98
N PHE A 60 -0.19 -16.49 5.45
CA PHE A 60 -1.43 -15.81 5.80
C PHE A 60 -1.80 -16.00 7.28
N GLN A 61 -1.62 -17.22 7.81
CA GLN A 61 -1.84 -17.49 9.22
C GLN A 61 -0.88 -16.70 10.11
N ASP A 62 0.37 -16.53 9.69
CA ASP A 62 1.34 -15.72 10.45
C ASP A 62 1.08 -14.21 10.33
N LEU A 63 0.54 -13.75 9.21
CA LEU A 63 0.21 -12.35 8.98
C LEU A 63 -1.03 -11.86 9.76
N ILE A 64 -2.01 -12.73 9.97
CA ILE A 64 -3.30 -12.39 10.62
C ILE A 64 -3.28 -12.63 12.14
N LYS A 65 -2.21 -13.25 12.67
CA LYS A 65 -1.98 -13.32 14.13
C LYS A 65 -1.76 -11.92 14.71
#